data_AF-A0A4Q1KD15-F1
#
_entry.id   AF-A0A4Q1KD15-F1
#
_cell.length_a   1.000
_cell.length_b   1.000
_cell.length_c   1.000
_cell.angle_alpha   90.00
_cell.angle_beta   90.00
_cell.angle_gamma   90.00
#
_symmetry.space_group_name_H-M   'P 1'
#
loop_
_entity.id
_entity.type
_entity.pdbx_description
1 polymer ?
#
loop_
_entity_poly.entity_id
_entity_poly.type
_entity_poly.pdbx_seq_one_letter_code
_entity_poly.pdbx_strand_id
1 'polypeptide(L)'
;MAVSTLTLRRWHRRFALTLGIFFVIQGITGEISQQRFWLFQATQPEKFRVSASGTAKSPGEVMALLAKEKPDFQVAHMMYTAAVSPNTAVVVMGGRDTTKHDMSYMITVDQFEGRIIQEGSSMSGWVGLASTVHKWLIFGVPGKIILTILGVGVVIFSLLGLVIWWRTRETSKNAKGVVRIHRTAGVLAGLFVISVAGTGTWLNLTTWAEKSSGRSVFASNMAKAAAHIGHEMPPAAIDGNQAYALARKEVGDLHLSAYGPLGCACKGLLVRLHG
;
A
#
# COMPACT_ATOMS: atom_id res chain seq x y z
N MET A 1 10.43 43.24 4.45
CA MET A 1 9.10 43.59 5.03
C MET A 1 8.59 42.41 5.85
N ALA A 2 8.37 42.59 7.16
CA ALA A 2 7.81 41.52 7.99
C ALA A 2 6.32 41.32 7.65
N VAL A 3 5.92 40.11 7.29
CA VAL A 3 4.51 39.79 6.99
C VAL A 3 3.69 39.86 8.29
N SER A 4 2.60 40.63 8.28
CA SER A 4 1.74 40.81 9.46
C SER A 4 1.06 39.48 9.88
N THR A 5 0.83 39.31 11.18
CA THR A 5 0.13 38.13 11.74
C THR A 5 -1.31 38.01 11.23
N LEU A 6 -1.97 39.15 10.95
CA LEU A 6 -3.30 39.20 10.36
C LEU A 6 -3.30 38.63 8.93
N THR A 7 -2.30 39.00 8.13
CA THR A 7 -2.10 38.48 6.78
C THR A 7 -1.88 36.96 6.83
N LEU A 8 -0.97 36.47 7.68
CA LEU A 8 -0.72 35.03 7.85
C LEU A 8 -1.99 34.26 8.23
N ARG A 9 -2.79 34.78 9.16
CA ARG A 9 -4.08 34.17 9.57
C ARG A 9 -5.07 34.09 8.42
N ARG A 10 -5.18 35.13 7.59
CA ARG A 10 -6.09 35.15 6.42
C ARG A 10 -5.68 34.11 5.39
N TRP A 11 -4.39 34.03 5.06
CA TRP A 11 -3.86 33.03 4.12
C TRP A 11 -4.00 31.62 4.67
N HIS A 12 -3.57 31.37 5.91
CA HIS A 12 -3.74 30.07 6.55
C HIS A 12 -5.19 29.61 6.51
N ARG A 13 -6.15 30.44 6.92
CA ARG A 13 -7.56 30.04 6.92
C ARG A 13 -8.09 29.67 5.52
N ARG A 14 -7.76 30.44 4.49
CA ARG A 14 -8.27 30.18 3.12
C ARG A 14 -7.69 28.89 2.54
N PHE A 15 -6.37 28.74 2.61
CA PHE A 15 -5.69 27.60 2.00
C PHE A 15 -5.82 26.34 2.85
N ALA A 16 -5.73 26.43 4.18
CA ALA A 16 -5.90 25.29 5.06
C ALA A 16 -7.32 24.73 5.03
N LEU A 17 -8.35 25.53 4.70
CA LEU A 17 -9.70 25.01 4.52
C LEU A 17 -9.79 24.15 3.25
N THR A 18 -9.29 24.65 2.11
CA THR A 18 -9.25 23.88 0.86
C THR A 18 -8.39 22.62 1.00
N LEU A 19 -7.19 22.75 1.56
CA LEU A 19 -6.30 21.62 1.82
C LEU A 19 -6.86 20.66 2.86
N GLY A 20 -7.66 21.15 3.82
CA GLY A 20 -8.33 20.34 4.82
C GLY A 20 -9.39 19.41 4.20
N ILE A 21 -10.20 19.91 3.25
CA ILE A 21 -11.15 19.07 2.50
C ILE A 21 -10.40 17.97 1.74
N PHE A 22 -9.33 18.35 1.05
CA PHE A 22 -8.46 17.39 0.37
C PHE A 22 -7.90 16.34 1.36
N PHE A 23 -7.38 16.78 2.51
CA PHE A 23 -6.82 15.88 3.52
C PHE A 23 -7.86 14.90 4.07
N VAL A 24 -9.10 15.34 4.28
CA VAL A 24 -10.20 14.46 4.70
C VAL A 24 -10.49 13.39 3.66
N ILE A 25 -10.62 13.76 2.38
CA ILE A 25 -10.82 12.80 1.28
C ILE A 25 -9.66 11.81 1.23
N GLN A 26 -8.43 12.28 1.36
CA GLN A 26 -7.23 11.43 1.37
C GLN A 26 -7.18 10.48 2.56
N GLY A 27 -7.59 10.94 3.75
CA GLY A 27 -7.70 10.10 4.95
C GLY A 27 -8.71 8.97 4.77
N ILE A 28 -9.94 9.32 4.33
CA ILE A 28 -11.02 8.34 4.11
C ILE A 28 -10.63 7.32 3.05
N THR A 29 -10.13 7.78 1.90
CA THR A 29 -9.71 6.89 0.80
C THR A 29 -8.50 6.04 1.17
N GLY A 30 -7.59 6.57 2.00
CA GLY A 30 -6.45 5.84 2.54
C GLY A 30 -6.87 4.73 3.49
N GLU A 31 -7.79 4.99 4.41
CA GLU A 31 -8.33 4.00 5.34
C GLU A 31 -9.06 2.87 4.60
N ILE A 32 -9.90 3.22 3.62
CA ILE A 32 -10.55 2.23 2.73
C ILE A 32 -9.49 1.39 2.01
N SER A 33 -8.41 2.00 1.52
CA SER A 33 -7.34 1.29 0.83
C SER A 33 -6.57 0.33 1.76
N GLN A 34 -6.35 0.72 3.02
CA GLN A 34 -5.73 -0.14 4.04
C GLN A 34 -6.58 -1.37 4.34
N GLN A 35 -7.91 -1.21 4.43
CA GLN A 35 -8.84 -2.31 4.75
C GLN A 35 -9.37 -3.05 3.51
N ARG A 36 -8.79 -2.82 2.33
CA ARG A 36 -9.32 -3.31 1.04
C ARG A 36 -9.68 -4.80 1.01
N PHE A 37 -8.85 -5.67 1.61
CA PHE A 37 -9.08 -7.12 1.56
C PHE A 37 -10.26 -7.54 2.41
N TRP A 38 -10.42 -6.93 3.59
CA TRP A 38 -11.58 -7.16 4.43
C TRP A 38 -12.84 -6.64 3.75
N LEU A 39 -12.78 -5.45 3.16
CA LEU A 39 -13.90 -4.86 2.41
C LEU A 39 -14.29 -5.69 1.20
N PHE A 40 -13.34 -6.24 0.44
CA PHE A 40 -13.62 -7.13 -0.68
C PHE A 40 -14.30 -8.41 -0.23
N GLN A 41 -13.82 -9.05 0.84
CA GLN A 41 -14.47 -10.25 1.40
C GLN A 41 -15.88 -9.95 1.93
N ALA A 42 -16.10 -8.79 2.54
CA ALA A 42 -17.39 -8.40 3.08
C ALA A 42 -18.41 -8.03 1.98
N THR A 43 -17.97 -7.35 0.92
CA THR A 43 -18.86 -6.83 -0.13
C THR A 43 -19.01 -7.77 -1.32
N GLN A 44 -18.06 -8.67 -1.53
CA GLN A 44 -18.06 -9.64 -2.62
C GLN A 44 -17.63 -11.03 -2.14
N PRO A 45 -18.33 -11.61 -1.15
CA PRO A 45 -17.91 -12.86 -0.54
C PRO A 45 -17.79 -14.02 -1.52
N GLU A 46 -18.61 -14.05 -2.58
CA GLU A 46 -18.59 -15.05 -3.64
C GLU A 46 -17.26 -15.14 -4.39
N LYS A 47 -16.46 -14.07 -4.35
CA LYS A 47 -15.17 -13.98 -5.03
C LYS A 47 -13.99 -14.43 -4.18
N PHE A 48 -14.19 -14.63 -2.88
CA PHE A 48 -13.13 -14.96 -1.92
C PHE A 48 -13.42 -16.19 -1.06
N ARG A 49 -14.66 -16.71 -1.10
CA ARG A 49 -15.05 -17.95 -0.43
C ARG A 49 -14.49 -19.18 -1.14
N VAL A 50 -14.04 -20.13 -0.32
CA VAL A 50 -13.49 -21.43 -0.72
C VAL A 50 -14.15 -22.54 0.07
N SER A 51 -14.28 -23.70 -0.57
CA SER A 51 -14.67 -24.92 0.11
C SER A 51 -13.49 -25.33 1.00
N ALA A 52 -13.51 -25.05 2.31
CA ALA A 52 -12.43 -25.44 3.23
C ALA A 52 -12.39 -26.96 3.49
N SER A 53 -12.43 -27.75 2.43
CA SER A 53 -12.41 -29.21 2.46
C SER A 53 -11.12 -29.73 1.84
N GLY A 54 -10.31 -30.40 2.65
CA GLY A 54 -9.08 -31.06 2.22
C GLY A 54 -7.81 -30.27 2.53
N THR A 55 -6.70 -30.69 1.94
CA THR A 55 -5.39 -30.06 2.13
C THR A 55 -5.23 -28.93 1.12
N ALA A 56 -4.94 -27.72 1.60
CA ALA A 56 -4.66 -26.58 0.73
C ALA A 56 -3.41 -26.83 -0.13
N LYS A 57 -3.51 -26.55 -1.42
CA LYS A 57 -2.40 -26.61 -2.38
C LYS A 57 -1.26 -25.69 -1.95
N SER A 58 -0.05 -26.19 -2.13
CA SER A 58 1.19 -25.44 -1.90
C SER A 58 1.31 -24.26 -2.89
N PRO A 59 2.14 -23.25 -2.57
CA PRO A 59 2.35 -22.13 -3.47
C PRO A 59 2.84 -22.50 -4.88
N GLY A 60 3.74 -23.48 -5.02
CA GLY A 60 4.18 -23.92 -6.33
C GLY A 60 3.10 -24.66 -7.12
N GLU A 61 2.18 -25.37 -6.45
CA GLU A 61 1.01 -25.95 -7.12
C GLU A 61 0.04 -24.87 -7.63
N VAL A 62 -0.17 -23.79 -6.87
CA VAL A 62 -0.95 -22.62 -7.33
C VAL A 62 -0.26 -21.94 -8.50
N MET A 63 1.07 -21.80 -8.48
CA MET A 63 1.84 -21.27 -9.61
C MET A 63 1.73 -22.15 -10.86
N ALA A 64 1.84 -23.48 -10.70
CA ALA A 64 1.71 -24.43 -11.80
C ALA A 64 0.30 -24.40 -12.41
N LEU A 65 -0.73 -24.28 -11.57
CA LEU A 65 -2.12 -24.08 -11.99
C LEU A 65 -2.25 -22.82 -12.85
N LEU A 66 -1.72 -21.69 -12.38
CA LEU A 66 -1.77 -20.43 -13.12
C LEU A 66 -0.95 -20.46 -14.41
N ALA A 67 0.23 -21.07 -14.40
CA ALA A 67 1.03 -21.24 -15.62
C ALA A 67 0.30 -22.08 -16.68
N LYS A 68 -0.53 -23.04 -16.25
CA LYS A 68 -1.35 -23.87 -17.14
C LYS A 68 -2.61 -23.18 -17.63
N GLU A 69 -3.38 -22.55 -16.75
CA GLU A 69 -4.68 -21.95 -17.09
C GLU A 69 -4.58 -20.51 -17.62
N LYS A 70 -3.52 -19.80 -17.26
CA LYS A 70 -3.29 -18.39 -17.59
C LYS A 70 -1.82 -18.19 -18.02
N PRO A 71 -1.38 -18.81 -19.14
CA PRO A 71 0.02 -18.75 -19.58
C PRO A 71 0.51 -17.32 -19.88
N ASP A 72 -0.40 -16.41 -20.24
CA ASP A 72 -0.10 -15.00 -20.52
C ASP A 72 -0.07 -14.11 -19.24
N PHE A 73 -0.31 -14.69 -18.06
CA PHE A 73 -0.36 -13.95 -16.80
C PHE A 73 0.95 -14.10 -16.02
N GLN A 74 1.68 -13.01 -15.85
CA GLN A 74 2.84 -12.96 -15.00
C GLN A 74 2.42 -12.71 -13.54
N VAL A 75 2.67 -13.70 -12.68
CA VAL A 75 2.45 -13.55 -11.23
C VAL A 75 3.54 -12.65 -10.66
N ALA A 76 3.14 -11.55 -10.02
CA ALA A 76 4.05 -10.64 -9.32
C ALA A 76 4.07 -10.91 -7.81
N HIS A 77 2.92 -11.24 -7.24
CA HIS A 77 2.79 -11.43 -5.79
C HIS A 77 1.55 -12.25 -5.42
N MET A 78 1.71 -13.24 -4.55
CA MET A 78 0.63 -14.01 -3.96
C MET A 78 0.50 -13.68 -2.47
N MET A 79 -0.74 -13.43 -2.05
CA MET A 79 -1.11 -13.12 -0.68
C MET A 79 -1.85 -14.31 -0.08
N TYR A 80 -1.35 -14.75 1.06
CA TYR A 80 -1.92 -15.82 1.85
C TYR A 80 -2.47 -15.22 3.15
N THR A 81 -3.64 -15.69 3.57
CA THR A 81 -4.23 -15.27 4.85
C THR A 81 -3.62 -16.07 5.99
N ALA A 82 -3.42 -15.42 7.14
CA ALA A 82 -2.83 -16.06 8.31
C ALA A 82 -3.67 -17.25 8.81
N ALA A 83 -5.00 -17.14 8.74
CA ALA A 83 -5.90 -18.26 8.97
C ALA A 83 -6.43 -18.78 7.63
N VAL A 84 -6.23 -20.07 7.38
CA VAL A 84 -6.90 -20.77 6.28
C VAL A 84 -8.34 -21.04 6.75
N SER A 85 -9.29 -20.29 6.20
CA SER A 85 -10.71 -20.38 6.54
C SER A 85 -11.56 -20.56 5.26
N PRO A 86 -12.83 -20.98 5.38
CA PRO A 86 -13.74 -21.08 4.23
C PRO A 86 -13.98 -19.75 3.48
N ASN A 87 -13.53 -18.61 4.01
CA ASN A 87 -13.69 -17.30 3.38
C ASN A 87 -12.39 -16.73 2.81
N THR A 88 -11.30 -17.50 2.76
CA THR A 88 -9.98 -16.96 2.44
C THR A 88 -9.31 -17.70 1.30
N ALA A 89 -9.71 -17.37 0.07
CA ALA A 89 -8.99 -17.74 -1.14
C ALA A 89 -7.60 -17.09 -1.23
N VAL A 90 -6.69 -17.74 -1.95
CA VAL A 90 -5.37 -17.16 -2.26
C VAL A 90 -5.54 -16.03 -3.27
N VAL A 91 -4.97 -14.86 -2.96
CA VAL A 91 -5.05 -13.69 -3.83
C VAL A 91 -3.73 -13.51 -4.57
N VAL A 92 -3.78 -13.65 -5.89
CA VAL A 92 -2.63 -13.56 -6.79
C VAL A 92 -2.70 -12.25 -7.56
N MET A 93 -1.76 -11.35 -7.31
CA MET A 93 -1.57 -10.12 -8.05
C MET A 93 -0.52 -10.30 -9.15
N GLY A 94 -0.78 -9.70 -10.29
CA GLY A 94 0.07 -9.82 -11.47
C GLY A 94 -0.42 -8.94 -12.62
N GLY A 95 0.09 -9.23 -13.81
CA GLY A 95 -0.35 -8.58 -15.03
C GLY A 95 0.12 -9.33 -16.27
N ARG A 96 -0.28 -8.82 -17.43
CA ARG A 96 0.06 -9.41 -18.74
C ARG A 96 1.29 -8.78 -19.39
N ASP A 97 1.71 -7.62 -18.88
CA ASP A 97 2.92 -6.95 -19.36
C ASP A 97 4.14 -7.58 -18.69
N THR A 98 4.78 -8.54 -19.37
CA THR A 98 5.96 -9.26 -18.88
C THR A 98 7.20 -8.38 -18.74
N THR A 99 7.18 -7.18 -19.34
CA THR A 99 8.30 -6.22 -19.26
C THR A 99 8.28 -5.42 -17.96
N LYS A 100 7.16 -5.42 -17.24
CA LYS A 100 6.97 -4.63 -16.01
C LYS A 100 6.57 -5.54 -14.86
N HIS A 101 6.92 -5.14 -13.65
CA HIS A 101 6.39 -5.77 -12.45
C HIS A 101 4.96 -5.27 -12.21
N ASP A 102 4.02 -5.78 -13.00
CA ASP A 102 2.64 -5.35 -13.02
C ASP A 102 1.83 -6.02 -11.90
N MET A 103 1.03 -5.22 -11.20
CA MET A 103 0.11 -5.65 -10.14
C MET A 103 -1.30 -5.11 -10.39
N SER A 104 -1.59 -4.74 -11.65
CA SER A 104 -2.85 -4.13 -12.06
C SER A 104 -4.02 -5.12 -12.05
N TYR A 105 -3.73 -6.43 -12.13
CA TYR A 105 -4.70 -7.50 -12.09
C TYR A 105 -4.57 -8.33 -10.81
N MET A 106 -5.71 -8.86 -10.39
CA MET A 106 -5.88 -9.74 -9.25
C MET A 106 -6.67 -10.97 -9.70
N ILE A 107 -6.14 -12.14 -9.39
CA ILE A 107 -6.77 -13.43 -9.56
C ILE A 107 -7.00 -14.01 -8.17
N THR A 108 -8.21 -14.47 -7.91
CA THR A 108 -8.52 -15.18 -6.68
C THR A 108 -8.59 -16.69 -6.98
N VAL A 109 -7.86 -17.50 -6.24
CA VAL A 109 -7.72 -18.95 -6.47
C VAL A 109 -8.24 -19.72 -5.27
N ASP A 110 -9.09 -20.71 -5.53
CA ASP A 110 -9.48 -21.72 -4.54
C ASP A 110 -8.32 -22.69 -4.36
N GLN A 111 -7.61 -22.58 -3.24
CA GLN A 111 -6.46 -23.42 -2.93
C GLN A 111 -6.83 -24.86 -2.58
N PHE A 112 -8.09 -25.17 -2.29
CA PHE A 112 -8.51 -26.52 -1.93
C PHE A 112 -8.92 -27.29 -3.18
N GLU A 113 -9.80 -26.71 -3.98
CA GLU A 113 -10.27 -27.34 -5.22
C GLU A 113 -9.28 -27.14 -6.38
N GLY A 114 -8.40 -26.15 -6.29
CA GLY A 114 -7.43 -25.82 -7.34
C GLY A 114 -8.08 -25.24 -8.58
N ARG A 115 -9.02 -24.31 -8.39
CA ARG A 115 -9.71 -23.59 -9.48
C ARG A 115 -9.57 -22.08 -9.34
N ILE A 116 -9.57 -21.39 -10.47
CA ILE A 116 -9.64 -19.93 -10.48
C ILE A 116 -11.08 -19.49 -10.20
N ILE A 117 -11.29 -18.70 -9.15
CA ILE A 117 -12.61 -18.18 -8.77
C ILE A 117 -12.95 -16.97 -9.64
N GLN A 118 -12.00 -16.04 -9.76
CA GLN A 118 -12.18 -14.84 -10.56
C GLN A 118 -10.86 -14.23 -11.00
N GLU A 119 -10.96 -13.41 -12.04
CA GLU A 119 -9.92 -12.51 -12.50
C GLU A 119 -10.52 -11.10 -12.66
N GLY A 120 -9.85 -10.09 -12.15
CA GLY A 120 -10.29 -8.71 -12.30
C GLY A 120 -9.17 -7.71 -12.10
N SER A 121 -9.40 -6.45 -12.46
CA SER A 121 -8.46 -5.40 -12.10
C SER A 121 -8.43 -5.23 -10.57
N SER A 122 -7.24 -5.15 -10.00
CA SER A 122 -7.02 -4.83 -8.59
C SER A 122 -7.57 -3.44 -8.20
N MET A 123 -7.92 -2.61 -9.20
CA MET A 123 -8.44 -1.25 -9.04
C MET A 123 -9.92 -1.13 -9.42
N SER A 124 -10.61 -2.24 -9.68
CA SER A 124 -12.03 -2.23 -10.01
C SER A 124 -12.93 -2.03 -8.77
N GLY A 125 -14.15 -1.52 -9.00
CA GLY A 125 -15.13 -1.26 -7.96
C GLY A 125 -14.82 -0.05 -7.08
N TRP A 126 -15.67 0.19 -6.08
CA TRP A 126 -15.58 1.38 -5.22
C TRP A 126 -14.32 1.37 -4.31
N VAL A 127 -13.89 0.21 -3.81
CA VAL A 127 -12.65 0.05 -3.03
C VAL A 127 -11.42 0.33 -3.90
N GLY A 128 -11.45 -0.15 -5.15
CA GLY A 128 -10.44 0.12 -6.14
C GLY A 128 -10.36 1.60 -6.51
N LEU A 129 -11.51 2.25 -6.69
CA LEU A 129 -11.61 3.69 -6.92
C LEU A 129 -11.01 4.49 -5.75
N ALA A 130 -11.37 4.17 -4.50
CA ALA A 130 -10.80 4.82 -3.33
C ALA A 130 -9.26 4.68 -3.30
N SER A 131 -8.74 3.47 -3.55
CA SER A 131 -7.30 3.23 -3.65
C SER A 131 -6.63 4.01 -4.79
N THR A 132 -7.33 4.19 -5.91
CA THR A 132 -6.86 4.93 -7.08
C THR A 132 -6.83 6.43 -6.80
N VAL A 133 -7.85 6.98 -6.14
CA VAL A 133 -7.95 8.39 -5.77
C VAL A 133 -6.94 8.75 -4.67
N HIS A 134 -6.74 7.86 -3.68
CA HIS A 134 -5.74 8.06 -2.62
C HIS A 134 -4.32 8.20 -3.20
N LYS A 135 -4.00 7.36 -4.18
CA LYS A 135 -2.71 7.40 -4.90
C LYS A 135 -2.73 8.37 -6.10
N TRP A 136 -3.85 9.06 -6.33
CA TRP A 136 -4.14 9.94 -7.45
C TRP A 136 -3.74 9.37 -8.84
N LEU A 137 -3.91 8.05 -9.00
CA LEU A 137 -3.48 7.31 -10.19
C LEU A 137 -4.41 7.48 -11.39
N ILE A 138 -5.66 7.94 -11.17
CA ILE A 138 -6.64 8.20 -12.24
C ILE A 138 -6.11 9.18 -13.31
N PHE A 139 -5.15 10.04 -12.97
CA PHE A 139 -4.56 11.02 -13.88
C PHE A 139 -3.09 10.75 -14.21
N GLY A 140 -2.57 9.56 -13.90
CA GLY A 140 -1.18 9.19 -14.22
C GLY A 140 -0.14 10.13 -13.61
N VAL A 141 0.81 10.59 -14.45
CA VAL A 141 1.92 11.46 -14.01
C VAL A 141 1.46 12.85 -13.54
N PRO A 142 0.60 13.59 -14.27
CA PRO A 142 0.01 14.83 -13.77
C PRO A 142 -0.58 14.68 -12.37
N GLY A 143 -1.19 13.52 -12.15
CA GLY A 143 -1.82 13.23 -10.89
C GLY A 143 -0.91 13.14 -9.68
N LYS A 144 0.25 12.52 -9.89
CA LYS A 144 1.29 12.44 -8.86
C LYS A 144 1.88 13.80 -8.54
N ILE A 145 2.06 14.66 -9.55
CA ILE A 145 2.58 16.02 -9.36
C ILE A 145 1.61 16.82 -8.49
N ILE A 146 0.32 16.77 -8.83
CA ILE A 146 -0.75 17.43 -8.06
C ILE A 146 -0.76 16.90 -6.62
N LEU A 147 -0.72 15.58 -6.43
CA LEU A 147 -0.70 14.96 -5.11
C LEU A 147 0.50 15.42 -4.26
N THR A 148 1.69 15.49 -4.86
CA THR A 148 2.90 16.01 -4.19
C THR A 148 2.75 17.47 -3.79
N ILE A 149 2.27 18.33 -4.70
CA ILE A 149 2.06 19.76 -4.41
C ILE A 149 1.06 19.93 -3.25
N LEU A 150 -0.04 19.19 -3.28
CA LEU A 150 -1.05 19.23 -2.23
C LEU A 150 -0.50 18.70 -0.90
N GLY A 151 0.28 17.62 -0.91
CA GLY A 151 0.93 17.06 0.27
C GLY A 151 1.94 18.03 0.91
N VAL A 152 2.82 18.64 0.11
CA VAL A 152 3.72 19.71 0.56
C VAL A 152 2.93 20.91 1.07
N GLY A 153 1.85 21.28 0.41
CA GLY A 153 0.93 22.33 0.84
C GLY A 153 0.37 22.06 2.24
N VAL A 154 -0.12 20.84 2.50
CA VAL A 154 -0.62 20.44 3.83
C VAL A 154 0.47 20.61 4.90
N VAL A 155 1.72 20.20 4.62
CA VAL A 155 2.85 20.36 5.54
C VAL A 155 3.14 21.84 5.82
N ILE A 156 3.29 22.66 4.77
CA ILE A 156 3.58 24.10 4.87
C ILE A 156 2.49 24.82 5.66
N PHE A 157 1.22 24.57 5.36
CA PHE A 157 0.12 25.25 6.02
C PHE A 157 -0.11 24.76 7.46
N SER A 158 0.26 23.52 7.77
CA SER A 158 0.30 23.02 9.15
C SER A 158 1.41 23.69 9.97
N LEU A 159 2.62 23.82 9.41
CA LEU A 159 3.71 24.59 10.01
C LEU A 159 3.32 26.06 10.21
N LEU A 160 2.64 26.67 9.22
CA LEU A 160 2.13 28.02 9.33
C LEU A 160 1.11 28.14 10.48
N GLY A 161 0.27 27.13 10.69
CA GLY A 161 -0.64 27.05 11.84
C GLY A 161 0.10 27.07 13.18
N LEU A 162 1.18 26.30 13.32
CA LEU A 162 2.04 26.27 14.51
C LEU A 162 2.74 27.62 14.74
N VAL A 163 3.25 28.26 13.68
CA VAL A 163 3.85 29.60 13.75
C VAL A 163 2.83 30.64 14.20
N ILE A 164 1.60 30.60 13.66
CA ILE A 164 0.52 31.51 14.08
C ILE A 164 0.15 31.26 15.54
N TRP A 165 0.04 30.00 15.96
CA TRP A 165 -0.23 29.65 17.34
C TRP A 165 0.83 30.25 18.28
N TRP A 166 2.12 30.02 17.99
CA TRP A 166 3.25 30.53 18.77
C TRP A 166 3.22 32.05 18.87
N ARG A 167 3.11 32.76 17.74
CA ARG A 167 3.09 34.23 17.68
C ARG A 167 1.89 34.86 18.39
N THR A 168 0.83 34.11 18.62
CA THR A 168 -0.43 34.66 19.14
C THR A 168 -0.88 34.04 20.46
N ARG A 169 -0.02 33.24 21.10
CA ARG A 169 -0.33 32.55 22.36
C ARG A 169 -0.77 33.50 23.47
N GLU A 170 -0.10 34.66 23.61
CA GLU A 170 -0.42 35.65 24.65
C GLU A 170 -1.73 36.40 24.33
N THR A 171 -1.86 36.86 23.10
CA THR A 171 -3.02 37.66 22.64
C THR A 171 -4.33 36.89 22.52
N SER A 172 -4.29 35.55 22.55
CA SER A 172 -5.45 34.70 22.28
C SER A 172 -5.90 33.86 23.48
N LYS A 173 -5.51 34.25 24.70
CA LYS A 173 -5.92 33.59 25.96
C LYS A 173 -7.43 33.50 26.13
N ASN A 174 -8.16 34.51 25.64
CA ASN A 174 -9.62 34.62 25.75
C ASN A 174 -10.37 34.04 24.53
N ALA A 175 -9.73 33.25 23.68
CA ALA A 175 -10.42 32.58 22.57
C ALA A 175 -11.52 31.65 23.12
N LYS A 176 -12.71 31.69 22.51
CA LYS A 176 -13.88 30.90 22.93
C LYS A 176 -14.33 29.92 21.87
N GLY A 177 -15.07 28.89 22.30
CA GLY A 177 -15.72 27.90 21.44
C GLY A 177 -14.75 27.15 20.52
N VAL A 178 -15.20 26.88 19.29
CA VAL A 178 -14.47 26.11 18.28
C VAL A 178 -13.09 26.68 17.98
N VAL A 179 -12.91 28.01 18.05
CA VAL A 179 -11.61 28.65 17.82
C VAL A 179 -10.60 28.25 18.88
N ARG A 180 -11.01 28.13 20.14
CA ARG A 180 -10.14 27.64 21.22
C ARG A 180 -9.74 26.19 20.97
N ILE A 181 -10.71 25.34 20.65
CA ILE A 181 -10.48 23.90 20.37
C ILE A 181 -9.52 23.74 19.19
N HIS A 182 -9.78 24.41 18.06
CA HIS A 182 -8.91 24.33 16.89
C HIS A 182 -7.49 24.83 17.19
N ARG A 183 -7.33 25.86 18.03
CA ARG A 183 -6.00 26.35 18.43
C ARG A 183 -5.26 25.38 19.34
N THR A 184 -5.93 24.72 20.29
CA THR A 184 -5.28 23.79 21.23
C THR A 184 -5.07 22.42 20.60
N ALA A 185 -6.13 21.81 20.07
CA ALA A 185 -6.07 20.52 19.40
C ALA A 185 -5.23 20.60 18.11
N GLY A 186 -5.26 21.73 17.41
CA GLY A 186 -4.50 21.95 16.18
C GLY A 186 -2.98 21.94 16.37
N VAL A 187 -2.45 22.14 17.57
CA VAL A 187 -1.01 21.96 17.82
C VAL A 187 -0.65 20.48 17.77
N LEU A 188 -1.38 19.64 18.51
CA LEU A 188 -1.16 18.20 18.55
C LEU A 188 -1.48 17.56 17.18
N ALA A 189 -2.66 17.88 16.64
CA ALA A 189 -3.06 17.42 15.32
C ALA A 189 -2.13 17.94 14.22
N GLY A 190 -1.60 19.16 14.34
CA GLY A 190 -0.66 19.73 13.38
C GLY A 190 0.63 18.93 13.27
N LEU A 191 1.19 18.48 14.40
CA LEU A 191 2.38 17.61 14.39
C LEU A 191 2.09 16.26 13.74
N PHE A 192 0.94 15.67 14.05
CA PHE A 192 0.49 14.43 13.42
C PHE A 192 0.28 14.59 11.91
N VAL A 193 -0.41 15.65 11.48
CA VAL A 193 -0.68 15.95 10.06
C VAL A 193 0.63 16.21 9.31
N ILE A 194 1.59 16.94 9.90
CA ILE A 194 2.92 17.13 9.30
C ILE A 194 3.61 15.78 9.08
N SER A 195 3.57 14.89 10.07
CA SER A 195 4.18 13.57 9.96
C SER A 195 3.53 12.71 8.87
N VAL A 196 2.21 12.57 8.88
CA VAL A 196 1.48 11.74 7.92
C VAL A 196 1.53 12.32 6.50
N ALA A 197 1.33 13.64 6.34
CA ALA A 197 1.40 14.28 5.03
C ALA A 197 2.84 14.29 4.48
N GLY A 198 3.84 14.52 5.34
CA GLY A 198 5.25 14.49 4.96
C GLY A 198 5.68 13.09 4.51
N THR A 199 5.36 12.06 5.30
CA THR A 199 5.66 10.66 4.95
C THR A 199 4.89 10.21 3.70
N GLY A 200 3.61 10.56 3.56
CA GLY A 200 2.82 10.27 2.37
C GLY A 200 3.38 10.93 1.10
N THR A 201 3.79 12.20 1.20
CA THR A 201 4.46 12.92 0.09
C THR A 201 5.77 12.26 -0.27
N TRP A 202 6.57 11.88 0.73
CA TRP A 202 7.82 11.16 0.53
C TRP A 202 7.61 9.81 -0.16
N LEU A 203 6.62 9.03 0.28
CA LEU A 203 6.23 7.76 -0.34
C LEU A 203 5.83 7.93 -1.81
N ASN A 204 5.09 9.00 -2.15
CA ASN A 204 4.72 9.27 -3.53
C ASN A 204 5.95 9.52 -4.42
N LEU A 205 6.97 10.20 -3.90
CA LEU A 205 8.23 10.47 -4.61
C LEU A 205 9.10 9.21 -4.77
N THR A 206 9.27 8.42 -3.71
CA THR A 206 10.15 7.24 -3.73
C THR A 206 9.56 6.08 -4.52
N THR A 207 8.26 5.82 -4.41
CA THR A 207 7.59 4.76 -5.17
C THR A 207 7.63 5.02 -6.69
N TRP A 208 7.74 6.27 -7.11
CA TRP A 208 7.95 6.61 -8.52
C TRP A 208 9.35 6.24 -9.01
N ALA A 209 10.38 6.49 -8.21
CA ALA A 209 11.73 6.03 -8.48
C ALA A 209 11.80 4.49 -8.58
N GLU A 210 11.07 3.78 -7.70
CA GLU A 210 11.00 2.31 -7.77
C GLU A 210 10.25 1.81 -9.01
N LYS A 211 9.09 2.41 -9.36
CA LYS A 211 8.32 2.00 -10.54
C LYS A 211 9.06 2.22 -11.86
N SER A 212 9.95 3.21 -11.92
CA SER A 212 10.82 3.44 -13.08
C SER A 212 12.05 2.53 -13.12
N SER A 213 12.43 1.92 -11.99
CA SER A 213 13.57 0.98 -11.92
C SER A 213 13.28 -0.41 -12.49
N GLY A 214 12.00 -0.76 -12.72
CA GLY A 214 11.59 -2.09 -13.20
C GLY A 214 11.76 -3.22 -12.18
N ARG A 215 12.23 -2.92 -10.95
CA ARG A 215 12.45 -3.91 -9.89
C ARG A 215 11.17 -4.14 -9.08
N SER A 216 11.00 -5.36 -8.57
CA SER A 216 9.97 -5.63 -7.56
C SER A 216 10.36 -5.01 -6.22
N VAL A 217 9.37 -4.70 -5.38
CA VAL A 217 9.62 -4.21 -4.00
C VAL A 217 10.48 -5.22 -3.22
N PHE A 218 10.29 -6.51 -3.47
CA PHE A 218 11.09 -7.58 -2.89
C PHE A 218 12.54 -7.55 -3.38
N ALA A 219 12.77 -7.38 -4.69
CA ALA A 219 14.11 -7.24 -5.26
C ALA A 219 14.85 -6.01 -4.72
N SER A 220 14.12 -4.92 -4.48
CA SER A 220 14.66 -3.69 -3.88
C SER A 220 15.00 -3.90 -2.40
N ASN A 221 14.11 -4.54 -1.64
CA ASN A 221 14.35 -4.85 -0.23
C ASN A 221 15.48 -5.86 -0.04
N MET A 222 15.59 -6.88 -0.89
CA MET A 222 16.69 -7.84 -0.84
C MET A 222 18.02 -7.24 -1.26
N ALA A 223 18.07 -6.37 -2.27
CA ALA A 223 19.31 -5.66 -2.58
C ALA A 223 19.77 -4.80 -1.40
N LYS A 224 18.85 -4.14 -0.70
CA LYS A 224 19.16 -3.42 0.55
C LYS A 224 19.64 -4.38 1.65
N ALA A 225 18.97 -5.52 1.85
CA ALA A 225 19.36 -6.50 2.86
C ALA A 225 20.73 -7.14 2.57
N ALA A 226 20.99 -7.56 1.33
CA ALA A 226 22.27 -8.09 0.89
C ALA A 226 23.40 -7.06 1.07
N ALA A 227 23.14 -5.79 0.75
CA ALA A 227 24.08 -4.70 1.00
C ALA A 227 24.39 -4.49 2.49
N HIS A 228 23.42 -4.76 3.39
CA HIS A 228 23.63 -4.68 4.83
C HIS A 228 24.35 -5.91 5.42
N ILE A 229 24.14 -7.10 4.85
CA ILE A 229 24.61 -8.37 5.42
C ILE A 229 25.95 -8.82 4.77
N GLY A 230 26.40 -8.15 3.70
CA GLY A 230 27.66 -8.45 3.02
C GLY A 230 27.68 -9.80 2.27
N HIS A 231 26.54 -10.46 2.15
CA HIS A 231 26.38 -11.73 1.45
C HIS A 231 25.81 -11.49 0.05
N GLU A 232 26.54 -11.94 -0.97
CA GLU A 232 26.02 -12.04 -2.35
C GLU A 232 24.84 -13.00 -2.41
N MET A 233 23.86 -12.71 -3.27
CA MET A 233 22.73 -13.62 -3.49
C MET A 233 23.26 -14.99 -3.96
N PRO A 234 22.80 -16.10 -3.37
CA PRO A 234 23.23 -17.42 -3.82
C PRO A 234 22.90 -17.60 -5.32
N PRO A 235 23.81 -18.19 -6.11
CA PRO A 235 23.73 -18.21 -7.57
C PRO A 235 22.62 -19.13 -8.12
N ALA A 236 21.98 -19.95 -7.28
CA ALA A 236 20.94 -20.88 -7.68
C ALA A 236 19.57 -20.40 -7.18
N ALA A 237 18.71 -20.02 -8.13
CA ALA A 237 17.28 -19.86 -7.89
C ALA A 237 16.71 -21.22 -7.48
N ILE A 238 16.49 -21.44 -6.18
CA ILE A 238 15.76 -22.62 -5.70
C ILE A 238 14.29 -22.53 -6.15
N ASP A 239 13.71 -23.68 -6.51
CA ASP A 239 12.30 -23.76 -6.89
C ASP A 239 11.40 -23.31 -5.73
N GLY A 240 10.22 -22.79 -6.05
CA GLY A 240 9.34 -22.23 -5.05
C GLY A 240 8.80 -23.23 -4.02
N ASN A 241 8.62 -24.49 -4.43
CA ASN A 241 8.26 -25.55 -3.49
C ASN A 241 9.45 -25.93 -2.59
N GLN A 242 10.68 -25.92 -3.14
CA GLN A 242 11.89 -26.14 -2.36
C GLN A 242 12.11 -25.01 -1.34
N ALA A 243 11.89 -23.76 -1.76
CA ALA A 243 11.97 -22.60 -0.86
C ALA A 243 10.92 -22.68 0.25
N TYR A 244 9.69 -23.04 -0.07
CA TYR A 244 8.62 -23.20 0.92
C TYR A 244 8.89 -24.37 1.89
N ALA A 245 9.33 -25.52 1.38
CA ALA A 245 9.68 -26.68 2.20
C ALA A 245 10.88 -26.40 3.13
N LEU A 246 11.91 -25.73 2.62
CA LEU A 246 13.07 -25.30 3.40
C LEU A 246 12.64 -24.32 4.49
N ALA A 247 11.81 -23.32 4.15
CA ALA A 247 11.34 -22.33 5.13
C ALA A 247 10.48 -22.98 6.23
N ARG A 248 9.62 -23.95 5.91
CA ARG A 248 8.91 -24.73 6.93
C ARG A 248 9.86 -25.54 7.81
N LYS A 249 10.88 -26.15 7.22
CA LYS A 249 11.84 -26.99 7.95
C LYS A 249 12.66 -26.17 8.95
N GLU A 250 13.14 -25.00 8.54
CA GLU A 250 14.03 -24.16 9.34
C GLU A 250 13.29 -23.38 10.44
N VAL A 251 12.03 -22.98 10.19
CA VAL A 251 11.33 -22.04 11.08
C VAL A 251 10.09 -22.64 11.77
N GLY A 252 9.72 -23.89 11.44
CA GLY A 252 8.62 -24.61 12.10
C GLY A 252 7.23 -24.27 11.56
N ASP A 253 6.22 -24.33 12.42
CA ASP A 253 4.81 -24.16 12.07
C ASP A 253 4.42 -22.68 11.92
N LEU A 254 4.98 -22.03 10.91
CA LEU A 254 4.66 -20.65 10.57
C LEU A 254 3.66 -20.54 9.43
N HIS A 255 2.82 -19.50 9.49
CA HIS A 255 1.85 -19.20 8.46
C HIS A 255 2.51 -18.40 7.32
N LEU A 256 2.33 -18.87 6.09
CA LEU A 256 2.70 -18.13 4.89
C LEU A 256 1.81 -16.89 4.76
N SER A 257 2.42 -15.71 4.63
CA SER A 257 1.70 -14.46 4.39
C SER A 257 1.88 -13.93 2.97
N ALA A 258 3.04 -14.20 2.37
CA ALA A 258 3.35 -13.77 1.01
C ALA A 258 4.30 -14.71 0.29
N TYR A 259 4.12 -14.82 -1.01
CA TYR A 259 4.99 -15.56 -1.93
C TYR A 259 5.09 -14.79 -3.26
N GLY A 260 6.27 -14.68 -3.85
CA GLY A 260 6.39 -14.07 -5.18
C GLY A 260 7.78 -14.18 -5.81
N PRO A 261 7.87 -14.02 -7.14
CA PRO A 261 9.15 -14.03 -7.84
C PRO A 261 9.98 -12.75 -7.58
N LEU A 262 11.30 -12.90 -7.58
CA LEU A 262 12.27 -11.82 -7.33
C LEU A 262 12.43 -10.82 -8.48
N GLY A 263 11.68 -10.94 -9.59
CA GLY A 263 11.72 -9.98 -10.69
C GLY A 263 11.00 -10.43 -11.96
N CYS A 264 11.04 -9.61 -13.01
CA CYS A 264 10.38 -9.82 -14.31
C CYS A 264 10.80 -11.10 -15.06
N ALA A 265 11.81 -11.83 -14.58
CA ALA A 265 12.32 -13.05 -15.21
C ALA A 265 12.17 -14.31 -14.34
N CYS A 266 11.39 -14.29 -13.25
CA CYS A 266 11.16 -15.46 -12.38
C CYS A 266 12.44 -16.17 -11.86
N LYS A 267 13.60 -15.49 -11.79
CA LYS A 267 14.88 -16.11 -11.41
C LYS A 267 15.14 -16.17 -9.90
N GLY A 268 14.09 -16.37 -9.12
CA GLY A 268 14.22 -16.62 -7.68
C GLY A 268 12.95 -16.25 -6.93
N LEU A 269 12.86 -16.70 -5.69
CA LEU A 269 11.60 -16.74 -4.97
C LEU A 269 11.73 -16.29 -3.51
N LEU A 270 10.73 -15.58 -3.02
CA LEU A 270 10.68 -15.11 -1.63
C LEU A 270 9.42 -15.61 -0.94
N VAL A 271 9.60 -16.15 0.27
CA VAL A 271 8.57 -16.68 1.15
C VAL A 271 8.59 -15.83 2.43
N ARG A 272 7.49 -15.15 2.77
CA ARG A 272 7.35 -14.45 4.05
C ARG A 272 6.48 -15.26 4.99
N LEU A 273 7.03 -15.58 6.16
CA LEU A 273 6.37 -16.31 7.22
C LEU A 273 6.13 -15.39 8.42
N HIS A 274 4.99 -15.55 9.10
CA HIS A 274 4.71 -14.92 10.40
C HIS A 274 4.46 -15.99 11.46
N GLY A 275 4.96 -15.76 12.67
CA GLY A 275 4.70 -16.54 13.88
C GLY A 275 3.87 -15.77 14.87
#